data_AF-A0A2G8KB85-F1
#
_entry.id   AF-A0A2G8KB85-F1
#
_cell.length_a   1.000
_cell.length_b   1.000
_cell.length_c   1.000
_cell.angle_alpha   90.00
_cell.angle_beta   90.00
_cell.angle_gamma   90.00
#
_symmetry.space_group_name_H-M   'P 1'
#
loop_
_entity.id
_entity.type
_entity.pdbx_description
1 polymer ?
#
loop_
_entity_poly.entity_id
_entity_poly.type
_entity_poly.pdbx_seq_one_letter_code
_entity_poly.pdbx_strand_id
1 'polypeptide(L)'
;MKYSGEAKLSSGQRMLEEFQAHLKTEATRREEGKGKTDKTSKILVNVKAGVEHLADKLQHIKASKGHVPQAQLNPEADEYVLDLLATCEEKLLKLLEELDGHDVDETLKQIEEEEFQAGMESTVPHNNTRIKLPTTQRDMVYD
;
A
#
# COMPACT_ATOMS: atom_id res chain seq x y z
N MET A 1 -59.36 -43.38 -11.26
CA MET A 1 -58.64 -42.14 -10.90
C MET A 1 -57.13 -42.38 -10.83
N LYS A 2 -56.41 -42.47 -11.96
CA LYS A 2 -54.93 -42.63 -11.97
C LYS A 2 -54.15 -41.31 -12.17
N TYR A 3 -54.81 -40.26 -12.68
CA TYR A 3 -54.17 -39.02 -13.11
C TYR A 3 -53.78 -38.02 -11.99
N SER A 4 -54.32 -38.16 -10.77
CA SER A 4 -54.05 -37.21 -9.68
C SER A 4 -52.67 -37.39 -9.03
N GLY A 5 -52.14 -38.61 -9.02
CA GLY A 5 -50.79 -38.90 -8.50
C GLY A 5 -49.69 -38.42 -9.46
N GLU A 6 -49.88 -38.64 -10.76
CA GLU A 6 -48.93 -38.22 -11.80
C GLU A 6 -48.84 -36.69 -11.91
N ALA A 7 -49.96 -35.96 -11.78
CA ALA A 7 -49.95 -34.50 -11.78
C ALA A 7 -49.21 -33.91 -10.56
N LYS A 8 -49.38 -34.51 -9.37
CA LYS A 8 -48.66 -34.08 -8.15
C LYS A 8 -47.16 -34.39 -8.22
N LEU A 9 -46.80 -35.54 -8.79
CA LEU A 9 -45.40 -35.92 -9.02
C LEU A 9 -44.73 -34.93 -9.99
N SER A 10 -45.42 -34.59 -11.09
CA SER A 10 -44.94 -33.62 -12.08
C SER A 10 -44.78 -32.21 -11.49
N SER A 11 -45.73 -31.74 -10.67
CA SER A 11 -45.60 -30.43 -10.01
C SER A 11 -44.47 -30.38 -8.98
N GLY A 12 -44.26 -31.48 -8.25
CA GLY A 12 -43.17 -31.59 -7.28
C GLY A 12 -41.80 -31.61 -7.96
N GLN A 13 -41.70 -32.29 -9.10
CA GLN A 13 -40.47 -32.35 -9.88
C GLN A 13 -40.10 -30.98 -10.49
N ARG A 14 -41.09 -30.25 -11.02
CA ARG A 14 -40.90 -28.87 -11.49
C ARG A 14 -40.44 -27.93 -10.38
N MET A 15 -41.05 -28.01 -9.19
CA MET A 15 -40.63 -27.20 -8.04
C MET A 15 -39.20 -27.53 -7.60
N LEU A 16 -38.81 -28.80 -7.66
CA LEU A 16 -37.44 -29.23 -7.34
C LEU A 16 -36.43 -28.68 -8.36
N GLU A 17 -36.75 -28.68 -9.64
CA GLU A 17 -35.93 -28.07 -10.71
C GLU A 17 -35.78 -26.56 -10.50
N GLU A 18 -36.86 -25.85 -10.17
CA GLU A 18 -36.84 -24.42 -9.87
C GLU A 18 -35.94 -24.10 -8.66
N PHE A 19 -36.04 -24.87 -7.57
CA PHE A 19 -35.14 -24.70 -6.42
C PHE A 19 -33.69 -25.03 -6.73
N GLN A 20 -33.43 -26.05 -7.54
CA GLN A 20 -32.06 -26.37 -7.98
C GLN A 20 -31.48 -25.24 -8.85
N ALA A 21 -32.27 -24.64 -9.74
CA ALA A 21 -31.86 -23.50 -10.54
C ALA A 21 -31.58 -22.26 -9.68
N HIS A 22 -32.40 -22.00 -8.66
CA HIS A 22 -32.18 -20.90 -7.71
C HIS A 22 -30.92 -21.14 -6.88
N LEU A 23 -30.73 -22.36 -6.37
CA LEU A 23 -29.54 -22.72 -5.61
C LEU A 23 -28.28 -22.54 -6.45
N LYS A 24 -28.30 -22.97 -7.72
CA LYS A 24 -27.17 -22.79 -8.64
C LYS A 24 -26.86 -21.31 -8.86
N THR A 25 -27.89 -20.49 -9.10
CA THR A 25 -27.73 -19.04 -9.30
C THR A 25 -27.14 -18.36 -8.06
N GLU A 26 -27.68 -18.65 -6.87
CA GLU A 26 -27.19 -18.07 -5.62
C GLU A 26 -25.79 -18.58 -5.24
N ALA A 27 -25.47 -19.84 -5.56
CA ALA A 27 -24.12 -20.38 -5.37
C ALA A 27 -23.08 -19.66 -6.24
N THR A 28 -23.38 -19.42 -7.53
CA THR A 28 -22.51 -18.64 -8.42
C THR A 28 -22.34 -17.21 -7.90
N ARG A 29 -23.46 -16.55 -7.55
CA ARG A 29 -23.44 -15.18 -7.01
C ARG A 29 -22.62 -15.08 -5.72
N ARG A 30 -22.72 -16.08 -4.84
CA ARG A 30 -21.91 -16.17 -3.62
C ARG A 30 -20.43 -16.27 -3.94
N GLU A 31 -20.04 -17.12 -4.90
CA GLU A 31 -18.64 -17.29 -5.28
C GLU A 31 -18.06 -16.03 -5.92
N GLU A 32 -18.83 -15.37 -6.80
CA GLU A 32 -18.45 -14.08 -7.36
C GLU A 32 -18.30 -13.00 -6.28
N GLY A 33 -19.23 -12.95 -5.32
CA GLY A 33 -19.17 -12.04 -4.18
C GLY A 33 -17.91 -12.27 -3.34
N LYS A 34 -17.63 -13.54 -3.02
CA LYS A 34 -16.42 -13.94 -2.29
C LYS A 34 -15.15 -13.51 -3.04
N GLY A 35 -15.06 -13.80 -4.33
CA GLY A 35 -13.91 -13.41 -5.15
C GLY A 35 -13.69 -11.89 -5.18
N LYS A 36 -14.77 -11.10 -5.25
CA LYS A 36 -14.69 -9.63 -5.17
C LYS A 36 -14.20 -9.17 -3.80
N THR A 37 -14.75 -9.71 -2.71
CA THR A 37 -14.32 -9.37 -1.35
C THR A 37 -12.86 -9.72 -1.11
N ASP A 38 -12.41 -10.91 -1.51
CA ASP A 38 -11.02 -11.34 -1.35
C ASP A 38 -10.07 -10.43 -2.15
N LYS A 39 -10.45 -10.05 -3.38
CA LYS A 39 -9.67 -9.11 -4.20
C LYS A 39 -9.58 -7.74 -3.54
N THR A 40 -10.71 -7.18 -3.08
CA THR A 40 -10.73 -5.86 -2.42
C THR A 40 -9.92 -5.88 -1.13
N SER A 41 -10.03 -6.95 -0.33
CA SER A 41 -9.25 -7.12 0.90
C SER A 41 -7.75 -7.08 0.62
N LYS A 42 -7.26 -7.83 -0.39
CA LYS A 42 -5.85 -7.79 -0.80
C LYS A 42 -5.40 -6.39 -1.25
N ILE A 43 -6.24 -5.68 -2.00
CA ILE A 43 -5.94 -4.31 -2.43
C ILE A 43 -5.81 -3.40 -1.21
N LEU A 44 -6.74 -3.48 -0.25
CA LEU A 44 -6.71 -2.63 0.94
C LEU A 44 -5.48 -2.91 1.82
N VAL A 45 -5.07 -4.17 1.97
CA VAL A 45 -3.83 -4.51 2.68
C VAL A 45 -2.61 -3.92 1.99
N ASN A 46 -2.54 -4.00 0.66
CA ASN A 46 -1.44 -3.41 -0.11
C ASN A 46 -1.42 -1.87 0.00
N VAL A 47 -2.60 -1.23 -0.02
CA VAL A 47 -2.71 0.22 0.15
C VAL A 47 -2.25 0.62 1.55
N LYS A 48 -2.70 -0.09 2.61
CA LYS A 48 -2.25 0.15 3.99
C LYS A 48 -0.73 0.09 4.11
N ALA A 49 -0.11 -0.99 3.64
CA ALA A 49 1.34 -1.14 3.64
C ALA A 49 2.05 -0.06 2.80
N GLY A 50 1.45 0.37 1.69
CA GLY A 50 1.95 1.46 0.87
C GLY A 50 1.96 2.81 1.59
N VAL A 51 0.90 3.12 2.35
CA VAL A 51 0.81 4.34 3.17
C VAL A 51 1.81 4.30 4.32
N GLU A 52 1.96 3.17 5.00
CA GLU A 52 2.97 2.96 6.05
C GLU A 52 4.38 3.21 5.52
N HIS A 53 4.71 2.59 4.38
CA HIS A 53 6.03 2.76 3.76
C HIS A 53 6.28 4.19 3.25
N LEU A 54 5.23 4.88 2.79
CA LEU A 54 5.32 6.29 2.42
C LEU A 54 5.62 7.16 3.66
N ALA A 55 4.96 6.91 4.78
CA ALA A 55 5.21 7.64 6.01
C ALA A 55 6.63 7.46 6.53
N ASP A 56 7.17 6.24 6.47
CA ASP A 56 8.55 5.93 6.83
C ASP A 56 9.56 6.71 5.98
N LYS A 57 9.31 6.85 4.67
CA LYS A 57 10.17 7.65 3.78
C LYS A 57 10.10 9.15 4.12
N LEU A 58 8.94 9.63 4.56
CA LEU A 58 8.72 11.04 4.90
C LEU A 58 9.05 11.36 6.37
N GLN A 59 9.62 10.43 7.14
CA GLN A 59 9.87 10.62 8.57
C GLN A 59 10.80 11.81 8.87
N HIS A 60 11.73 12.13 7.97
CA HIS A 60 12.71 13.20 8.15
C HIS A 60 12.15 14.60 7.88
N ILE A 61 11.01 14.69 7.20
CA ILE A 61 10.34 15.95 6.90
C ILE A 61 9.49 16.34 8.11
N LYS A 62 9.77 17.53 8.66
CA LYS A 62 8.98 18.08 9.78
C LYS A 62 7.63 18.56 9.25
N ALA A 63 6.54 18.04 9.80
CA ALA A 63 5.19 18.55 9.56
C ALA A 63 5.09 20.03 9.96
N SER A 64 4.17 20.77 9.33
CA SER A 64 3.94 22.17 9.64
C SER A 64 3.39 22.32 11.07
N LYS A 65 3.73 23.41 11.76
CA LYS A 65 3.36 23.64 13.16
C LYS A 65 1.86 23.89 13.39
N GLY A 66 1.03 23.81 12.35
CA GLY A 66 -0.40 24.14 12.40
C GLY A 66 -1.33 22.95 12.66
N HIS A 67 -0.82 21.71 12.70
CA HIS A 67 -1.67 20.54 12.80
C HIS A 67 -2.26 20.40 14.21
N VAL A 68 -3.59 20.41 14.28
CA VAL A 68 -4.38 20.06 15.47
C VAL A 68 -3.91 18.68 15.95
N PRO A 69 -3.76 18.40 17.25
CA PRO A 69 -3.45 17.05 17.71
C PRO A 69 -4.57 16.13 17.22
N GLN A 70 -4.36 15.40 16.12
CA GLN A 70 -5.22 14.29 15.78
C GLN A 70 -5.18 13.37 16.98
N ALA A 71 -6.36 12.94 17.43
CA ALA A 71 -6.48 12.01 18.53
C ALA A 71 -5.46 10.90 18.30
N GLN A 72 -4.68 10.55 19.33
CA GLN A 72 -3.70 9.45 19.21
C GLN A 72 -4.49 8.16 18.97
N LEU A 73 -4.83 7.89 17.72
CA LEU A 73 -5.49 6.67 17.31
C LEU A 73 -4.50 5.54 17.55
N ASN A 74 -5.02 4.43 18.04
CA ASN A 74 -4.23 3.23 18.23
C ASN A 74 -3.55 2.87 16.89
N PRO A 75 -2.22 2.71 16.82
CA PRO A 75 -1.54 2.25 15.62
C PRO A 75 -2.08 0.92 15.06
N GLU A 76 -2.75 0.12 15.88
CA GLU A 76 -3.41 -1.12 15.47
C GLU A 76 -4.82 -0.90 14.88
N ALA A 77 -5.40 0.29 15.02
CA ALA A 77 -6.70 0.61 14.44
C ALA A 77 -6.59 0.87 12.94
N ASP A 78 -7.56 0.39 12.15
CA ASP A 78 -7.56 0.61 10.71
C ASP A 78 -7.74 2.09 10.34
N GLU A 79 -8.35 2.89 11.22
CA GLU A 79 -8.52 4.34 11.06
C GLU A 79 -7.18 5.09 11.10
N TYR A 80 -6.13 4.52 11.72
CA TYR A 80 -4.79 5.13 11.79
C TYR A 80 -4.18 5.38 10.41
N VAL A 81 -4.54 4.57 9.41
CA VAL A 81 -4.04 4.72 8.03
C VAL A 81 -4.49 6.05 7.42
N LEU A 82 -5.67 6.55 7.78
CA LEU A 82 -6.20 7.81 7.26
C LEU A 82 -5.41 9.01 7.82
N ASP A 83 -5.10 8.98 9.11
CA ASP A 83 -4.26 9.99 9.76
C ASP A 83 -2.84 9.98 9.21
N LEU A 84 -2.30 8.78 8.97
CA LEU A 84 -1.00 8.60 8.35
C LEU A 84 -0.98 9.18 6.94
N LEU A 85 -2.03 8.95 6.15
CA LEU A 85 -2.18 9.50 4.81
C LEU A 85 -2.26 11.04 4.83
N ALA A 86 -3.03 11.63 5.74
CA ALA A 86 -3.11 13.07 5.91
C ALA A 86 -1.74 13.69 6.28
N THR A 87 -1.00 13.02 7.16
CA THR A 87 0.36 13.42 7.54
C THR A 87 1.33 13.32 6.34
N CYS A 88 1.21 12.26 5.53
CA CYS A 88 1.99 12.10 4.32
C CYS A 88 1.70 13.21 3.30
N GLU A 89 0.43 13.54 3.08
CA GLU A 89 0.01 14.62 2.18
C GLU A 89 0.64 15.95 2.58
N GLU A 90 0.54 16.33 3.85
CA GLU A 90 1.11 17.58 4.36
C GLU A 90 2.63 17.65 4.15
N LYS A 91 3.34 16.56 4.46
CA LYS A 91 4.79 16.49 4.27
C LYS A 91 5.19 16.53 2.79
N LEU A 92 4.40 15.92 1.90
CA LEU A 92 4.64 15.96 0.47
C LEU A 92 4.38 17.34 -0.11
N LEU A 93 3.33 18.04 0.33
CA LEU A 93 3.08 19.42 -0.08
C LEU A 93 4.22 20.34 0.35
N LYS A 94 4.70 20.19 1.58
CA LYS A 94 5.87 20.92 2.05
C LYS A 94 7.13 20.59 1.24
N LEU A 95 7.36 19.30 0.93
CA LEU A 95 8.49 18.90 0.09
C LEU A 95 8.40 19.54 -1.30
N LEU A 96 7.19 19.61 -1.87
CA LEU A 96 6.96 20.23 -3.16
C LEU A 96 7.27 21.74 -3.11
N GLU A 97 6.88 22.43 -2.05
CA GLU A 97 7.24 23.85 -1.82
C GLU A 97 8.76 24.04 -1.66
N GLU A 98 9.42 23.15 -0.90
CA GLU A 98 10.88 23.22 -0.68
C GLU A 98 11.68 22.94 -1.96
N LEU A 99 11.14 22.09 -2.85
CA LEU A 99 11.73 21.78 -4.15
C LEU A 99 11.35 22.79 -5.24
N ASP A 100 10.41 23.69 -5.00
CA ASP A 100 10.02 24.69 -5.98
C ASP A 100 11.23 25.57 -6.34
N GLY A 101 11.43 25.77 -7.64
CA GLY A 101 12.58 26.51 -8.17
C GLY A 101 13.95 25.82 -8.07
N HIS A 102 14.03 24.57 -7.60
CA HIS A 102 15.29 23.80 -7.57
C HIS A 102 15.33 22.78 -8.71
N ASP A 103 16.49 22.65 -9.37
CA ASP A 103 16.74 21.55 -10.31
C ASP A 103 17.10 20.29 -9.51
N VAL A 104 16.13 19.38 -9.41
CA VAL A 104 16.28 18.12 -8.68
C VAL A 104 17.35 17.24 -9.32
N ASP A 105 17.49 17.25 -10.64
CA ASP A 105 18.48 16.42 -11.34
C ASP A 105 19.90 16.95 -11.10
N GLU A 106 20.07 18.28 -11.06
CA GLU A 106 21.34 18.91 -10.67
C GLU A 106 21.65 18.63 -9.20
N THR A 107 20.66 18.75 -8.31
CA THR A 107 20.84 18.47 -6.88
C THR A 107 21.23 17.01 -6.64
N LEU A 108 20.62 16.06 -7.37
CA LEU A 108 20.98 14.65 -7.29
C LEU A 108 22.41 14.40 -7.77
N LYS A 109 22.85 15.05 -8.86
CA LYS A 109 24.24 14.96 -9.32
C LYS A 109 25.22 15.50 -8.28
N GLN A 110 24.91 16.63 -7.65
CA GLN A 110 25.74 17.19 -6.59
C GLN A 110 25.85 16.26 -5.37
N ILE A 111 24.79 15.49 -5.06
CA ILE A 111 24.84 14.48 -3.99
C ILE A 111 25.76 13.30 -4.36
N GLU A 112 25.89 12.98 -5.65
CA GLU A 112 26.78 11.93 -6.15
C GLU A 112 28.26 12.36 -6.17
N GLU A 113 28.55 13.66 -6.16
CA GLU A 113 29.92 14.19 -6.16
C GLU A 113 30.71 13.77 -4.90
N GLU A 114 31.95 13.35 -5.12
CA GLU A 114 32.85 12.91 -4.04
C GLU A 114 33.08 14.01 -2.98
N GLU A 115 33.04 15.29 -3.36
CA GLU A 115 33.21 16.41 -2.43
C GLU A 115 32.07 16.48 -1.40
N PHE A 116 30.84 16.24 -1.84
CA PHE A 116 29.68 16.17 -0.94
C PHE A 116 29.79 14.97 0.01
N GLN A 117 30.18 13.80 -0.51
CA GLN A 117 30.38 12.59 0.30
C GLN A 117 31.52 12.75 1.32
N ALA A 118 32.63 13.38 0.93
CA ALA A 118 33.74 13.70 1.82
C ALA A 118 33.35 14.72 2.90
N GLY A 119 32.54 15.71 2.54
CA GLY A 119 31.93 16.65 3.48
C GLY A 119 31.07 15.93 4.52
N MET A 120 30.24 14.98 4.09
CA MET A 120 29.46 14.13 5.00
C MET A 120 30.36 13.26 5.88
N GLU A 121 31.43 12.66 5.36
CA GLU A 121 32.39 11.88 6.16
C GLU A 121 33.03 12.70 7.28
N SER A 122 33.23 14.00 7.10
CA SER A 122 33.78 14.90 8.14
C SER A 122 32.84 15.12 9.32
N THR A 123 31.52 14.99 9.11
CA THR A 123 30.49 15.18 10.14
C THR A 123 30.24 13.94 10.99
N VAL A 124 30.88 12.83 10.63
CA VAL A 124 30.69 11.55 11.31
C VAL A 124 31.40 11.55 12.67
N PRO A 125 30.75 11.05 13.75
CA PRO A 125 31.37 10.98 15.08
C PRO A 125 32.66 10.16 15.12
N HIS A 126 33.57 10.53 16.03
CA HIS A 126 34.89 9.91 16.20
C HIS A 126 34.87 8.39 16.46
N ASN A 127 33.76 7.86 16.99
CA ASN A 127 33.60 6.43 17.29
C ASN A 127 32.83 5.68 16.18
N ASN A 128 32.85 6.16 14.94
CA ASN A 128 32.16 5.48 13.85
C ASN A 128 32.77 4.12 13.56
N THR A 129 31.96 3.07 13.63
CA THR A 129 32.34 1.69 13.32
C THR A 129 31.90 1.24 11.93
N ARG A 130 31.42 2.16 11.07
CA ARG A 130 30.94 1.84 9.73
C ARG A 130 32.09 1.27 8.90
N ILE A 131 31.91 0.05 8.41
CA ILE A 131 32.87 -0.65 7.56
C ILE A 131 32.75 -0.04 6.15
N LYS A 132 33.83 0.56 5.65
CA LYS A 132 33.89 0.99 4.24
C LYS A 132 33.90 -0.27 3.38
N LEU A 133 32.81 -0.51 2.65
CA LEU A 133 32.77 -1.58 1.66
C LEU A 133 33.74 -1.21 0.53
N PRO A 134 34.56 -2.16 0.03
CA PRO A 134 35.35 -1.91 -1.17
C PRO A 134 34.39 -1.50 -2.27
N THR A 135 34.62 -0.33 -2.87
CA THR A 135 34.02 0.03 -4.15
C THR A 135 34.52 -1.01 -5.14
N THR A 136 33.74 -2.06 -5.38
CA THR A 136 33.96 -2.94 -6.53
C THR A 136 34.03 -2.03 -7.74
N GLN A 137 35.23 -1.88 -8.31
CA GLN A 137 35.39 -1.37 -9.65
C GLN A 137 34.38 -2.13 -10.50
N ARG A 138 33.38 -1.40 -10.98
CA ARG A 138 32.40 -1.90 -11.95
C ARG A 138 33.05 -1.98 -13.33
N ASP A 139 34.29 -2.45 -13.40
CA ASP A 139 35.02 -2.67 -14.64
C ASP A 139 35.61 -4.08 -14.61
N MET A 140 35.21 -4.85 -15.62
CA MET A 140 35.67 -6.20 -15.98
C MET A 140 35.09 -7.37 -15.19
N VAL A 141 33.88 -7.80 -15.57
CA VAL A 141 33.45 -9.18 -15.90
C VAL A 141 32.01 -8.98 -16.42
N TYR A 142 31.71 -9.02 -17.71
CA TYR A 142 31.60 -10.20 -18.56
C TYR A 142 31.92 -9.85 -20.03
N ASP A 143 32.62 -10.78 -20.69
CA ASP A 143 32.63 -10.96 -22.16
C ASP A 143 31.30 -11.63 -22.59
#